data_AF-A0A382LMU9-F1
#
_entry.id   AF-A0A382LMU9-F1
#
_cell.length_a   1.000
_cell.length_b   1.000
_cell.length_c   1.000
_cell.angle_alpha   90.00
_cell.angle_beta   90.00
_cell.angle_gamma   90.00
#
_symmetry.space_group_name_H-M   'P 1'
#
loop_
_entity.id
_entity.type
_entity.pdbx_description
1 polymer ?
#
loop_
_entity_poly.entity_id
_entity_poly.type
_entity_poly.pdbx_seq_one_letter_code
_entity_poly.pdbx_strand_id
1 'polypeptide(L)' 'VTSLLEVRNLKTYFHSDGSVVKAVDGVSFDVRAGETVAVVGESGSG' A
#
# COMPACT_ATOMS: atom_id res chain seq x y z
N VAL A 1 -8.81 -2.38 20.88
CA VAL A 1 -7.49 -1.74 20.66
C VAL A 1 -7.64 -0.90 19.40
N THR A 2 -7.37 0.41 19.47
CA THR A 2 -7.65 1.35 18.38
C THR A 2 -6.42 1.53 17.50
N SER A 3 -6.58 1.40 16.18
CA SER A 3 -5.52 1.69 15.20
C SER A 3 -5.28 3.21 15.13
N LEU A 4 -4.02 3.64 14.97
CA LEU A 4 -3.66 5.03 14.69
C LEU A 4 -3.77 5.35 13.19
N LEU A 5 -3.35 4.40 12.35
CA LEU A 5 -3.48 4.44 10.90
C LEU A 5 -4.22 3.20 10.42
N GLU A 6 -5.17 3.38 9.51
CA GLU A 6 -5.81 2.29 8.78
C GLU A 6 -5.73 2.53 7.28
N VAL A 7 -5.14 1.58 6.57
CA VAL A 7 -5.14 1.52 5.10
C VAL A 7 -6.04 0.37 4.70
N ARG A 8 -7.01 0.64 3.84
CA ARG A 8 -8.01 -0.34 3.40
C ARG A 8 -8.13 -0.29 1.88
N ASN A 9 -7.96 -1.45 1.24
CA ASN A 9 -8.09 -1.66 -0.20
C ASN A 9 -7.39 -0.58 -1.06
N LEU A 10 -6.18 -0.19 -0.68
CA LEU A 10 -5.40 0.83 -1.39
C LEU A 10 -5.07 0.35 -2.80
N LYS A 11 -5.35 1.19 -3.78
CA LYS A 11 -5.07 0.94 -5.20
C LYS A 11 -4.43 2.16 -5.82
N THR A 12 -3.28 1.95 -6.45
CA THR A 12 -2.54 2.99 -7.18
C THR A 12 -2.21 2.44 -8.55
N TYR A 13 -2.96 2.90 -9.56
CA TYR A 13 -2.83 2.42 -10.93
C TYR A 13 -2.37 3.58 -11.83
N PHE A 14 -1.33 3.34 -12.61
CA PHE A 14 -0.83 4.26 -13.62
C PHE A 14 -1.29 3.81 -15.01
N HIS A 15 -1.74 4.75 -15.83
CA HIS A 15 -2.22 4.48 -17.18
C HIS A 15 -1.23 5.05 -18.18
N SER A 16 -0.70 4.23 -19.10
CA SER A 16 0.22 4.67 -20.15
C SER A 16 0.04 3.82 -21.41
N ASP A 17 -0.08 4.45 -22.58
CA ASP A 17 -0.11 3.82 -23.91
C ASP A 17 -1.01 2.58 -24.02
N GLY A 18 -2.24 2.68 -23.49
CA GLY A 18 -3.22 1.59 -23.52
C GLY A 18 -2.97 0.46 -22.52
N SER A 19 -1.93 0.58 -21.68
CA SER A 19 -1.64 -0.35 -20.59
C SER A 19 -1.92 0.28 -19.22
N VAL A 20 -2.14 -0.58 -18.22
CA VAL A 20 -2.32 -0.19 -16.83
C VAL A 20 -1.25 -0.87 -16.00
N VAL A 21 -0.40 -0.06 -15.35
CA VAL A 21 0.55 -0.53 -14.34
C VAL A 21 -0.13 -0.44 -12.98
N LYS A 22 -0.34 -1.59 -12.34
CA LYS A 22 -0.92 -1.66 -11.00
C LYS A 22 0.19 -1.66 -9.96
N ALA A 23 0.63 -0.48 -9.56
CA ALA A 23 1.72 -0.31 -8.61
C ALA A 23 1.31 -0.84 -7.22
N VAL A 24 0.12 -0.44 -6.75
CA VAL A 24 -0.51 -1.02 -5.56
C VAL A 24 -1.88 -1.60 -5.94
N ASP A 25 -2.16 -2.87 -5.61
CA ASP A 25 -3.45 -3.51 -5.90
C ASP A 25 -4.10 -4.16 -4.66
N GLY A 26 -4.91 -3.37 -3.94
CA GLY A 26 -5.80 -3.88 -2.89
C GLY A 26 -5.13 -4.07 -1.52
N VAL A 27 -4.07 -3.32 -1.23
CA VAL A 27 -3.32 -3.47 0.02
C VAL A 27 -4.13 -2.93 1.20
N SER A 28 -4.16 -3.69 2.29
CA SER A 28 -4.82 -3.30 3.55
C SER A 28 -3.93 -3.64 4.75
N PHE A 29 -3.74 -2.68 5.64
CA PHE A 29 -3.01 -2.87 6.90
C PHE A 29 -3.40 -1.80 7.93
N ASP A 30 -3.02 -2.01 9.18
CA ASP A 30 -3.19 -1.07 10.28
C ASP A 30 -1.87 -0.85 10.99
N VAL A 31 -1.73 0.32 11.62
CA VAL A 31 -0.60 0.66 12.49
C VAL A 31 -1.16 1.20 13.80
N ARG A 32 -0.77 0.62 14.93
CA ARG A 32 -1.17 1.06 16.27
C ARG A 32 -0.27 2.19 16.77
N ALA A 33 -0.75 2.95 17.75
CA ALA A 33 0.08 3.96 18.42
C ALA A 33 1.28 3.29 19.10
N GLY A 34 2.49 3.75 18.79
CA GLY A 34 3.76 3.18 19.31
C GLY A 34 4.28 1.96 18.55
N GLU A 35 3.57 1.49 17.53
CA GLU A 35 4.02 0.38 16.68
C GLU A 35 5.07 0.86 15.66
N THR A 36 6.16 0.10 15.51
CA THR A 36 7.13 0.31 14.42
C THR A 36 6.87 -0.70 13.33
N VAL A 37 6.55 -0.22 12.13
CA VAL A 37 6.27 -1.04 10.95
C VAL A 37 7.29 -0.73 9.86
N ALA A 38 7.78 -1.76 9.19
CA ALA A 38 8.65 -1.65 8.03
C ALA A 38 7.98 -2.26 6.79
N VAL A 39 7.96 -1.52 5.69
CA VAL A 39 7.59 -2.04 4.36
C VAL A 39 8.87 -2.28 3.60
N VAL A 40 9.06 -3.50 3.10
CA VAL A 40 10.30 -3.92 2.41
C VAL A 40 9.94 -4.53 1.06
N GLY A 41 10.75 -4.25 0.05
CA GLY A 41 10.56 -4.78 -1.29
C GLY A 41 11.66 -4.33 -2.25
N GLU A 42 11.75 -5.01 -3.40
CA GLU A 42 12.66 -4.64 -4.49
C GLU A 42 12.19 -3.34 -5.19
N SER A 43 13.08 -2.73 -5.97
CA SER A 43 12.75 -1.66 -6.91
C SER A 43 11.52 -2.02 -7.76
N GLY A 44 10.47 -1.21 -7.69
CA GLY A 44 9.23 -1.40 -8.45
C GLY A 44 8.22 -2.38 -7.84
N SER A 45 8.42 -2.83 -6.60
CA SER A 45 7.51 -3.76 -5.90
C SER A 45 6.19 -3.14 -5.43
N GLY A 46 6.05 -1.83 -5.56
CA GLY A 46 4.86 -1.08 -5.15
C GLY A 46 4.72 0.21 -5.92
#